data_AF-A0A4U0R6Y5-F1
#
_entry.id   AF-A0A4U0R6Y5-F1
#
_cell.length_a   1.000
_cell.length_b   1.000
_cell.length_c   1.000
_cell.angle_alpha   90.00
_cell.angle_beta   90.00
_cell.angle_gamma   90.00
#
_symmetry.space_group_name_H-M   'P 1'
#
loop_
_entity.id
_entity.type
_entity.pdbx_description
1 polymer ?
#
loop_
_entity_poly.entity_id
_entity_poly.type
_entity_poly.pdbx_seq_one_letter_code
_entity_poly.pdbx_strand_id
1 'polypeptide(L)'
;MEKALEDAQIKLSTVVSDLFGVSGRAMLDALVAGQRNPRTLADLAKGSLVNKKPALTEALTGQFEDHHGRLLRVLLDTVDHLT
;
A
#
# COMPACT_ATOMS: atom_id res chain seq x y z
N MET A 1 5.82 -8.80 -3.41
CA MET A 1 5.25 -7.52 -2.92
C MET A 1 6.35 -6.54 -2.57
N GLU A 2 7.24 -6.89 -1.65
CA GLU A 2 8.28 -6.00 -1.11
C GLU A 2 9.13 -5.33 -2.18
N LYS A 3 9.66 -6.08 -3.16
CA LYS A 3 10.45 -5.50 -4.25
C LYS A 3 9.73 -4.39 -5.04
N ALA A 4 8.43 -4.54 -5.31
CA ALA A 4 7.68 -3.52 -6.05
C ALA A 4 7.41 -2.27 -5.20
N LEU A 5 7.33 -2.43 -3.87
CA LEU A 5 7.20 -1.31 -2.94
C LEU A 5 8.55 -0.63 -2.70
N GLU A 6 9.64 -1.38 -2.58
CA GLU A 6 11.00 -0.86 -2.44
C GLU A 6 11.44 -0.06 -3.67
N ASP A 7 11.18 -0.57 -4.89
CA ASP A 7 11.49 0.12 -6.14
C ASP A 7 10.72 1.45 -6.26
N ALA A 8 9.47 1.46 -5.79
CA ALA A 8 8.63 2.67 -5.67
C ALA A 8 8.98 3.57 -4.47
N GLN A 9 10.01 3.23 -3.68
CA GLN A 9 10.37 3.89 -2.41
C GLN A 9 9.23 3.95 -1.37
N ILE A 10 8.22 3.07 -1.47
CA ILE A 10 7.12 2.95 -0.51
C ILE A 10 7.51 2.01 0.63
N LYS A 11 7.40 2.47 1.87
CA LYS A 11 7.77 1.73 3.10
C LYS A 11 6.55 1.26 3.88
N LEU A 12 5.49 0.84 3.20
CA LEU A 12 4.21 0.52 3.85
C LEU A 12 4.33 -0.63 4.86
N SER A 13 5.18 -1.62 4.59
CA SER A 13 5.42 -2.79 5.44
C SER A 13 6.05 -2.45 6.81
N THR A 14 6.66 -1.27 6.97
CA THR A 14 7.26 -0.86 8.25
C THR A 14 6.24 -0.18 9.18
N VAL A 15 5.16 0.36 8.62
CA VAL A 15 4.14 1.14 9.37
C VAL A 15 2.91 0.29 9.67
N VAL A 16 2.53 -0.56 8.72
CA VAL A 16 1.33 -1.41 8.81
C VAL A 16 1.70 -2.74 9.45
N SER A 17 1.03 -3.09 10.55
CA SER A 17 1.27 -4.34 11.28
C SER A 17 0.75 -5.57 10.55
N ASP A 18 -0.23 -5.41 9.66
CA ASP A 18 -0.78 -6.47 8.82
C ASP A 18 -1.11 -5.91 7.43
N LEU A 19 -0.25 -6.23 6.46
CA LEU A 19 -0.32 -5.67 5.10
C LEU A 19 -1.52 -6.21 4.31
N PHE A 20 -1.98 -7.42 4.62
CA PHE A 20 -3.13 -8.07 3.97
C PHE A 20 -4.45 -7.82 4.70
N GLY A 21 -4.41 -7.20 5.88
CA GLY A 21 -5.60 -6.78 6.61
C GLY A 21 -6.35 -5.65 5.92
N VAL A 22 -7.54 -5.33 6.44
CA VAL A 22 -8.52 -4.41 5.79
C VAL A 22 -7.90 -3.08 5.33
N SER A 23 -7.05 -2.45 6.16
CA SER A 23 -6.45 -1.16 5.82
C SER A 23 -5.31 -1.29 4.80
N GLY A 24 -4.41 -2.27 5.01
CA GLY A 24 -3.28 -2.50 4.10
C GLY A 24 -3.79 -2.89 2.72
N ARG A 25 -4.77 -3.78 2.66
CA ARG A 25 -5.41 -4.19 1.40
C ARG A 25 -6.07 -3.01 0.69
N ALA A 26 -6.85 -2.19 1.39
CA ALA A 26 -7.48 -1.01 0.79
C ALA A 26 -6.45 -0.04 0.18
N MET A 27 -5.31 0.17 0.85
CA MET A 27 -4.24 1.02 0.34
C MET A 27 -3.55 0.42 -0.89
N LEU A 28 -3.28 -0.89 -0.88
CA LEU A 28 -2.69 -1.59 -2.03
C LEU A 28 -3.63 -1.60 -3.24
N ASP A 29 -4.92 -1.84 -3.03
CA ASP A 29 -5.94 -1.75 -4.10
C ASP A 29 -6.02 -0.34 -4.68
N ALA A 30 -5.98 0.69 -3.83
CA ALA A 30 -5.97 2.08 -4.30
C ALA A 30 -4.71 2.42 -5.10
N LEU A 31 -3.53 1.92 -4.68
CA LEU A 31 -2.29 2.01 -5.46
C LEU A 31 -2.44 1.31 -6.82
N VAL A 32 -3.02 0.11 -6.86
CA VAL A 32 -3.28 -0.61 -8.10
C VAL A 32 -4.27 0.12 -9.01
N ALA A 33 -5.26 0.81 -8.43
CA ALA A 33 -6.25 1.62 -9.13
C ALA A 33 -5.71 2.98 -9.64
N GLY A 34 -4.44 3.30 -9.36
CA GLY A 34 -3.79 4.51 -9.85
C GLY A 34 -3.78 5.68 -8.85
N GLN A 35 -4.21 5.49 -7.61
CA GLN A 35 -4.09 6.52 -6.58
C GLN A 35 -2.61 6.71 -6.21
N ARG A 36 -2.16 7.96 -6.17
CA ARG A 36 -0.78 8.36 -5.86
C ARG A 36 -0.69 9.37 -4.73
N ASN A 37 -1.79 9.98 -4.33
CA ASN A 37 -1.79 10.94 -3.25
C ASN A 37 -1.58 10.22 -1.91
N PRO A 38 -0.44 10.43 -1.22
CA PRO A 38 -0.13 9.69 0.01
C PRO A 38 -1.11 10.02 1.14
N ARG A 39 -1.71 11.22 1.15
CA ARG A 39 -2.73 11.58 2.14
C ARG A 39 -4.03 10.82 1.89
N THR A 40 -4.45 10.69 0.64
CA THR A 40 -5.65 9.92 0.28
C THR A 40 -5.48 8.44 0.62
N LEU A 41 -4.28 7.90 0.37
CA LEU A 41 -3.95 6.52 0.73
C LEU A 41 -3.92 6.34 2.26
N ALA A 42 -3.30 7.26 3.00
CA ALA A 42 -3.30 7.23 4.47
C ALA A 42 -4.72 7.41 5.07
N ASP A 43 -5.65 8.05 4.36
CA ASP A 43 -7.04 8.21 4.79
C ASP A 43 -7.82 6.89 4.84
N LEU A 44 -7.37 5.89 4.06
CA LEU A 44 -7.94 4.53 4.09
C LEU A 44 -7.61 3.75 5.36
N ALA A 45 -6.76 4.30 6.24
CA ALA A 45 -6.42 3.70 7.52
C ALA A 45 -7.66 3.54 8.41
N LYS A 46 -7.83 2.35 8.97
CA LYS A 46 -8.89 2.03 9.95
C LYS A 46 -8.30 1.54 11.26
N GLY A 47 -9.09 1.64 12.34
CA GLY A 47 -8.69 1.17 13.68
C GLY A 47 -7.45 1.88 14.21
N SER A 48 -6.49 1.12 14.74
CA SER A 48 -5.26 1.66 15.34
C SER A 48 -4.35 2.39 14.35
N LEU A 49 -4.47 2.12 13.04
CA LEU A 49 -3.69 2.79 12.00
C LEU A 49 -4.11 4.23 11.76
N VAL A 50 -5.30 4.65 12.19
CA VAL A 50 -5.75 6.05 12.11
C VAL A 50 -4.77 6.97 12.84
N ASN A 51 -4.25 6.53 14.00
CA ASN A 51 -3.26 7.27 14.77
C ASN A 51 -1.89 7.35 14.08
N LYS A 52 -1.63 6.46 13.10
CA LYS A 52 -0.39 6.40 12.32
C LYS A 52 -0.50 7.11 10.97
N LYS A 53 -1.59 7.84 10.69
CA LYS A 53 -1.78 8.60 9.45
C LYS A 53 -0.57 9.47 9.02
N PRO A 54 0.12 10.19 9.93
CA PRO A 54 1.31 10.95 9.56
C PRO A 54 2.43 10.02 9.04
N ALA A 55 2.75 8.96 9.78
CA ALA A 55 3.77 7.99 9.39
C ALA A 55 3.40 7.22 8.11
N LEU A 56 2.11 6.92 7.91
CA LEU A 56 1.60 6.32 6.68
C LEU A 56 1.79 7.26 5.49
N THR A 57 1.49 8.55 5.67
CA THR A 57 1.70 9.55 4.60
C THR A 57 3.17 9.60 4.19
N GLU A 58 4.09 9.60 5.16
CA GLU A 58 5.53 9.55 4.88
C GLU A 58 5.93 8.24 4.19
N ALA A 59 5.45 7.09 4.68
CA ALA A 59 5.76 5.78 4.10
C ALA A 59 5.18 5.56 2.70
N LEU A 60 4.08 6.24 2.37
CA LEU A 60 3.43 6.21 1.06
C LEU A 60 3.96 7.29 0.10
N THR A 61 4.84 8.17 0.59
CA THR A 61 5.51 9.18 -0.24
C THR A 61 6.67 8.52 -0.97
N GLY A 62 6.47 8.25 -2.26
CA GLY A 62 7.46 7.59 -3.13
C GLY A 62 7.09 7.74 -4.60
N GLN A 63 7.88 7.11 -5.48
CA GLN A 63 7.68 7.11 -6.92
C GLN A 63 6.91 5.86 -7.36
N PHE A 64 5.66 5.73 -6.93
CA PHE A 64 4.82 4.63 -7.40
C PHE A 64 4.26 4.95 -8.78
N GLU A 65 4.64 4.15 -9.76
CA GLU A 65 4.30 4.34 -11.17
C GLU A 65 3.41 3.20 -11.68
N ASP A 66 2.85 3.35 -12.88
CA ASP A 66 1.93 2.36 -13.44
C ASP A 66 2.57 0.97 -13.62
N HIS A 67 3.87 0.91 -13.89
CA HIS A 67 4.58 -0.36 -14.00
C HIS A 67 4.66 -1.10 -12.65
N HIS A 68 4.88 -0.37 -11.55
CA HIS A 68 4.78 -0.88 -10.18
C HIS A 68 3.36 -1.39 -9.89
N GLY A 69 2.34 -0.63 -10.31
CA GLY A 69 0.93 -1.01 -10.14
C GLY A 69 0.55 -2.32 -10.87
N ARG A 70 1.10 -2.55 -12.07
CA ARG A 70 0.89 -3.82 -12.80
C ARG A 70 1.49 -5.00 -12.05
N LEU A 71 2.74 -4.89 -11.59
CA LEU A 71 3.41 -5.94 -10.82
C LEU A 71 2.67 -6.20 -9.50
N LEU A 72 2.28 -5.13 -8.80
CA LEU A 72 1.56 -5.24 -7.53
C LEU A 72 0.23 -5.98 -7.69
N ARG A 73 -0.50 -5.74 -8.79
CA ARG A 73 -1.76 -6.43 -9.08
C ARG A 73 -1.61 -7.93 -9.27
N VAL A 74 -0.62 -8.37 -10.07
CA VAL A 74 -0.36 -9.81 -10.25
C VAL A 74 -0.04 -10.48 -8.91
N LEU A 75 0.73 -9.79 -8.06
CA LEU A 75 1.07 -10.29 -6.74
C LEU A 75 -0.15 -10.35 -5.81
N LEU A 76 -1.06 -9.36 -5.85
CA LEU A 76 -2.27 -9.34 -5.03
C LEU A 76 -3.20 -10.50 -5.41
N ASP A 77 -3.41 -10.67 -6.72
CA ASP A 77 -4.23 -11.76 -7.28
C ASP A 77 -3.70 -13.14 -6.87
N THR A 78 -2.37 -13.30 -6.86
CA THR A 78 -1.73 -14.53 -6.39
C THR A 78 -1.98 -14.79 -4.90
N VAL A 79 -1.97 -13.74 -4.06
CA VAL A 79 -2.25 -13.87 -2.62
C VAL A 79 -3.72 -14.24 -2.38
N ASP A 80 -4.64 -13.62 -3.13
CA ASP A 80 -6.07 -13.93 -3.07
C ASP A 80 -6.39 -15.36 -3.49
N HIS A 81 -5.60 -15.93 -4.40
CA HIS A 81 -5.72 -17.33 -4.79
C HIS A 81 -5.20 -18.32 -3.74
N LEU A 82 -4.39 -17.87 -2.78
CA LEU A 82 -3.72 -18.72 -1.80
C LEU A 82 -4.31 -18.62 -0.38
N THR A 83 -5.25 -17.71 -0.14
CA THR A 83 -5.81 -17.40 1.19
C THR A 83 -7.34 -17.43 1.16
#